data_AF-A0A6I5A3A8-F1
#
_entry.id   AF-A0A6I5A3A8-F1
#
_cell.length_a   1.000
_cell.length_b   1.000
_cell.length_c   1.000
_cell.angle_alpha   90.00
_cell.angle_beta   90.00
_cell.angle_gamma   90.00
#
_symmetry.space_group_name_H-M   'P 1'
#
loop_
_entity.id
_entity.type
_entity.pdbx_description
1 polymer ?
#
loop_
_entity_poly.entity_id
_entity_poly.type
_entity_poly.pdbx_seq_one_letter_code
_entity_poly.pdbx_strand_id
1 'polypeptide(L)'
;MSFKKQALIMTGNAVLGLISCYLYLYFWVAFSFGASIITIEAALSMIIPLTLFGVFNAFVLSKEERTGWIYAVSTYLGTILLFVIIFSLT
;
A
#
# COMPACT_ATOMS: atom_id res chain seq x y z
N MET A 1 0.58 -15.87 16.15
CA MET A 1 1.58 -15.45 15.16
C MET A 1 2.88 -15.10 15.88
N SER A 2 4.06 -15.46 15.36
CA SER A 2 5.34 -15.10 16.01
C SER A 2 5.68 -13.62 15.76
N PHE A 3 6.45 -13.01 16.68
CA PHE A 3 6.90 -11.62 16.55
C PHE A 3 7.61 -11.36 15.21
N LYS A 4 8.50 -12.27 14.78
CA LYS A 4 9.23 -12.15 13.50
C LYS A 4 8.27 -12.04 12.32
N LYS A 5 7.20 -12.86 12.32
CA LYS A 5 6.21 -12.88 11.25
C LYS A 5 5.36 -11.61 11.25
N GLN A 6 4.95 -11.14 12.43
CA GLN A 6 4.22 -9.89 12.57
C GLN A 6 5.05 -8.69 12.10
N ALA A 7 6.31 -8.60 12.52
CA ALA A 7 7.23 -7.56 12.07
C ALA A 7 7.41 -7.58 10.54
N LEU A 8 7.59 -8.76 9.94
CA LEU A 8 7.70 -8.91 8.49
C LEU A 8 6.44 -8.41 7.76
N ILE A 9 5.25 -8.75 8.26
CA ILE A 9 3.98 -8.29 7.69
C ILE A 9 3.86 -6.77 7.80
N MET A 10 4.10 -6.20 8.99
CA MET A 10 3.96 -4.77 9.19
C MET A 10 4.95 -3.98 8.34
N THR A 11 6.24 -4.30 8.41
CA THR A 11 7.27 -3.60 7.62
C THR A 11 7.06 -3.79 6.12
N GLY A 12 6.77 -5.02 5.67
CA GLY A 12 6.51 -5.30 4.26
C GLY A 12 5.32 -4.52 3.70
N ASN A 13 4.21 -4.49 4.44
CA ASN A 13 3.01 -3.76 4.02
C ASN A 13 3.17 -2.24 4.12
N ALA A 14 3.97 -1.73 5.07
CA ALA A 14 4.31 -0.32 5.11
C ALA A 14 5.13 0.09 3.87
N VAL A 15 6.15 -0.69 3.52
CA VAL A 15 6.96 -0.46 2.30
C VAL A 15 6.09 -0.52 1.05
N LEU A 16 5.22 -1.54 0.93
CA LEU A 16 4.28 -1.64 -0.19
C LEU A 16 3.33 -0.44 -0.24
N GLY A 17 2.79 0.02 0.89
CA GLY A 17 1.94 1.20 0.96
C GLY A 17 2.64 2.46 0.46
N LEU A 18 3.90 2.67 0.85
CA LEU A 18 4.72 3.78 0.33
C LEU A 18 4.97 3.65 -1.18
N ILE A 19 5.30 2.45 -1.66
CA ILE A 19 5.48 2.19 -3.09
C ILE A 19 4.21 2.53 -3.87
N SER A 20 3.02 2.20 -3.33
CA SER A 20 1.74 2.57 -3.93
C SER A 20 1.58 4.07 -4.06
N CYS A 21 1.88 4.83 -3.00
CA CYS A 21 1.83 6.29 -3.02
C CYS A 21 2.79 6.87 -4.07
N TYR A 22 4.03 6.38 -4.13
CA TYR A 22 5.02 6.84 -5.12
C TYR A 22 4.59 6.53 -6.55
N LEU A 23 4.12 5.31 -6.82
CA LEU A 23 3.63 4.92 -8.14
C LEU A 23 2.42 5.78 -8.56
N TYR A 24 1.49 6.00 -7.63
CA TYR A 24 0.31 6.85 -7.88
C TYR A 24 0.72 8.26 -8.27
N LEU A 25 1.59 8.89 -7.49
CA LEU A 25 2.10 10.23 -7.78
C LEU A 25 2.89 10.27 -9.08
N TYR A 26 3.72 9.25 -9.34
CA TYR A 26 4.47 9.17 -10.60
C TYR A 26 3.54 9.11 -11.81
N PHE A 27 2.50 8.27 -11.78
CA PHE A 27 1.53 8.19 -12.88
C PHE A 27 0.73 9.48 -13.01
N TRP A 28 0.31 10.08 -11.88
CA TRP A 28 -0.36 11.36 -11.91
C TRP A 28 0.50 12.45 -12.56
N VAL A 29 1.78 12.55 -12.20
CA VAL A 29 2.73 13.50 -12.82
C VAL A 29 2.99 13.15 -14.29
N ALA A 30 3.09 11.88 -14.64
CA ALA A 30 3.42 11.46 -16.00
C ALA A 30 2.27 11.67 -16.99
N PHE A 31 1.02 11.50 -16.55
CA PHE A 31 -0.14 11.41 -17.45
C PHE A 31 -1.24 12.45 -17.20
N SER A 32 -1.30 13.05 -16.01
CA SER A 32 -2.41 13.91 -15.59
C SER A 32 -1.95 15.16 -14.82
N PHE A 33 -0.71 15.60 -15.03
CA PHE A 33 -0.14 16.72 -14.30
C PHE A 33 -0.93 18.01 -14.53
N GLY A 34 -1.28 18.69 -13.44
CA GLY A 34 -2.11 19.90 -13.46
C GLY A 34 -3.62 19.65 -13.45
N ALA A 35 -4.08 18.40 -13.55
CA ALA A 35 -5.45 18.01 -13.27
C ALA A 35 -5.68 17.75 -11.76
N SER A 36 -6.90 17.36 -11.39
CA SER A 36 -7.18 16.84 -10.04
C SER A 36 -6.23 15.68 -9.69
N ILE A 37 -5.88 15.52 -8.41
CA ILE A 37 -5.06 14.38 -7.97
C ILE A 37 -5.79 13.05 -8.16
N ILE A 38 -7.13 13.07 -8.12
CA ILE A 38 -7.98 11.90 -8.35
C ILE A 38 -8.19 11.76 -9.86
N THR A 39 -7.38 10.93 -10.49
CA THR A 39 -7.41 10.63 -11.94
C THR A 39 -7.44 9.13 -12.18
N ILE A 40 -8.01 8.72 -13.31
CA ILE A 40 -8.10 7.30 -13.66
C ILE A 40 -6.72 6.75 -14.05
N GLU A 41 -5.88 7.56 -14.69
CA GLU A 41 -4.53 7.23 -15.09
C GLU A 41 -3.66 6.91 -13.87
N ALA A 42 -3.74 7.72 -12.82
CA ALA A 42 -3.07 7.43 -11.54
C ALA A 42 -3.69 6.22 -10.83
N ALA A 43 -5.01 6.05 -10.88
CA ALA A 43 -5.67 4.89 -10.27
C ALA A 43 -5.25 3.56 -10.92
N LEU A 44 -4.95 3.54 -12.23
CA LEU A 44 -4.45 2.34 -12.91
C LEU A 44 -3.10 1.87 -12.37
N SER A 45 -2.27 2.78 -11.83
CA SER A 45 -1.00 2.42 -11.21
C SER A 45 -1.18 1.51 -9.99
N MET A 46 -2.38 1.50 -9.37
CA MET A 46 -2.68 0.73 -8.16
C MET A 46 -2.81 -0.77 -8.41
N ILE A 47 -2.97 -1.20 -9.67
CA ILE A 47 -3.08 -2.63 -10.02
C ILE A 47 -1.81 -3.39 -9.60
N ILE A 48 -0.63 -2.83 -9.88
CA ILE A 48 0.65 -3.44 -9.55
C ILE A 48 0.84 -3.61 -8.04
N PRO A 49 0.78 -2.54 -7.20
CA PRO A 49 0.99 -2.68 -5.77
C PRO A 49 -0.10 -3.49 -5.07
N LEU A 50 -1.37 -3.45 -5.52
CA LEU A 50 -2.41 -4.31 -4.95
C LEU A 50 -2.15 -5.79 -5.26
N THR A 51 -1.65 -6.09 -6.45
CA THR A 51 -1.21 -7.46 -6.82
C THR A 51 -0.05 -7.90 -5.94
N LEU A 52 0.96 -7.04 -5.77
CA LEU A 52 2.11 -7.32 -4.89
C LEU A 52 1.69 -7.50 -3.44
N PHE A 53 0.77 -6.67 -2.94
CA PHE A 53 0.16 -6.82 -1.62
C PHE A 53 -0.49 -8.19 -1.46
N GLY A 54 -1.32 -8.60 -2.43
CA GLY A 54 -1.98 -9.91 -2.41
C GLY A 54 -0.96 -11.06 -2.40
N VAL A 55 0.01 -11.04 -3.31
CA VAL A 55 1.02 -12.11 -3.45
C VAL A 55 1.93 -12.19 -2.22
N PHE A 56 2.45 -11.06 -1.75
CA PHE A 56 3.31 -11.01 -0.57
C PHE A 56 2.60 -11.57 0.66
N ASN A 57 1.39 -11.09 0.94
CA ASN A 57 0.65 -11.55 2.12
C ASN A 57 0.16 -12.98 1.97
N ALA A 58 -0.20 -13.44 0.77
CA ALA A 58 -0.55 -14.85 0.55
C ALA A 58 0.65 -15.79 0.73
N PHE A 59 1.88 -15.34 0.44
CA PHE A 59 3.09 -16.12 0.67
C PHE A 59 3.49 -16.15 2.15
N VAL A 60 3.34 -15.02 2.85
CA VAL A 60 3.72 -14.90 4.27
C VAL A 60 2.65 -15.50 5.19
N LEU A 61 1.36 -15.30 4.92
CA LEU A 61 0.25 -15.77 5.75
C LEU A 61 -0.18 -17.17 5.34
N SER A 62 -0.41 -18.04 6.33
CA SER A 62 -1.13 -19.29 6.09
C SER A 62 -2.64 -19.01 6.03
N LYS A 63 -3.40 -19.88 5.34
CA LYS A 63 -4.85 -19.69 5.07
C LYS A 63 -5.71 -19.48 6.33
N GLU A 64 -5.23 -19.87 7.52
CA GLU A 64 -6.00 -19.78 8.77
C GLU A 64 -5.70 -18.52 9.60
N GLU A 65 -4.74 -17.69 9.20
CA GLU A 65 -4.32 -16.53 10.00
C GLU A 65 -5.13 -15.26 9.68
N ARG A 66 -6.43 -15.26 9.97
CA ARG A 66 -7.32 -14.10 9.80
C ARG A 66 -6.76 -12.82 10.44
N THR A 67 -6.19 -12.95 11.63
CA THR A 67 -5.54 -11.82 12.34
C THR A 67 -4.34 -11.25 11.56
N GLY A 68 -3.61 -12.08 10.84
CA GLY A 68 -2.49 -11.66 10.01
C GLY A 68 -2.92 -10.79 8.83
N TRP A 69 -4.05 -11.13 8.20
CA TRP A 69 -4.65 -10.30 7.14
C TRP A 69 -5.12 -8.94 7.68
N ILE A 70 -5.65 -8.89 8.91
CA ILE A 70 -6.02 -7.63 9.55
C ILE A 70 -4.79 -6.74 9.72
N TYR A 71 -3.67 -7.27 10.23
CA TYR A 71 -2.42 -6.52 10.33
C TYR A 71 -1.89 -6.05 8.97
N ALA A 72 -1.96 -6.91 7.95
CA ALA A 72 -1.53 -6.56 6.60
C ALA A 72 -2.32 -5.39 6.03
N VAL A 73 -3.65 -5.49 6.02
CA VAL A 73 -4.56 -4.47 5.48
C VAL A 73 -4.46 -3.18 6.29
N SER A 74 -4.51 -3.27 7.62
CA SER A 74 -4.43 -2.08 8.48
C SER A 74 -3.10 -1.35 8.34
N THR A 75 -1.98 -2.07 8.22
CA THR A 75 -0.67 -1.43 8.03
C THR A 75 -0.55 -0.81 6.65
N TYR A 76 -0.97 -1.52 5.60
CA TYR A 76 -0.93 -1.01 4.22
C TYR A 76 -1.77 0.27 4.06
N LEU A 77 -3.04 0.22 4.46
CA LEU A 77 -3.94 1.38 4.40
C LEU A 77 -3.51 2.48 5.37
N GLY A 78 -3.04 2.12 6.57
CA GLY A 78 -2.54 3.07 7.56
C GLY A 78 -1.35 3.85 7.05
N THR A 79 -0.42 3.21 6.35
CA THR A 79 0.72 3.89 5.71
C THR A 79 0.27 4.84 4.61
N ILE A 80 -0.67 4.43 3.75
CA ILE A 80 -1.22 5.32 2.72
C ILE A 80 -1.91 6.53 3.35
N LEU A 81 -2.76 6.32 4.36
CA LEU A 81 -3.44 7.39 5.07
C LEU A 81 -2.45 8.34 5.74
N LEU A 82 -1.43 7.81 6.42
CA LEU A 82 -0.39 8.62 7.04
C LEU A 82 0.38 9.45 6.01
N PHE A 83 0.74 8.83 4.88
CA PHE A 83 1.40 9.53 3.78
C PHE A 83 0.55 10.69 3.28
N VAL A 84 -0.75 10.45 3.01
CA VAL A 84 -1.68 11.49 2.55
C VAL A 84 -1.82 12.60 3.59
N ILE A 85 -1.96 12.28 4.87
CA ILE A 85 -2.08 13.27 5.94
C ILE A 85 -0.83 14.15 5.99
N ILE A 86 0.37 13.55 5.98
CA ILE A 86 1.63 14.30 6.01
C ILE A 86 1.70 15.24 4.80
N PHE A 87 1.45 14.72 3.60
CA PHE A 87 1.53 15.51 2.35
C PHE A 87 0.43 16.57 2.22
N SER A 88 -0.71 16.40 2.88
CA SER A 88 -1.81 17.37 2.84
C SER A 88 -1.65 18.49 3.88
N LEU A 89 -0.84 18.26 4.92
CA LEU A 89 -0.58 19.24 5.99
C LEU A 89 0.65 20.11 5.70
N THR A 90 1.53 19.67 4.80
CA THR A 90 2.67 20.44 4.28
C THR A 90 2.28 21.26 3.06
#